data_AF-A0A4R6GU21-F1
#
_entry.id   AF-A0A4R6GU21-F1
#
_cell.length_a   1.000
_cell.length_b   1.000
_cell.length_c   1.000
_cell.angle_alpha   90.00
_cell.angle_beta   90.00
_cell.angle_gamma   90.00
#
_symmetry.space_group_name_H-M   'P 1'
#
loop_
_entity.id
_entity.type
_entity.pdbx_description
1 polymer ?
#
loop_
_entity_poly.entity_id
_entity_poly.type
_entity_poly.pdbx_seq_one_letter_code
_entity_poly.pdbx_strand_id
1 'polypeptide(L)'
;MQLFNYKQIIDLQVLNDYYQSLRSSDFNFIPESRTAKFLNGLGMRYKADSGGVRLFASVDSNGALSFPPAEQSFKLVFLMQLANPSFMNFSNLPLEQNGQLIYYFSNKAENKREVFNLGSDQLLLNQNEHASLADQLKVCGGNYRYSLAGDDGAKTANLIFADRDVAMETQELNPVDEHYNFQFRMDDFPPGRYRLEVDGGELESFYYAPAFRSGSYFGVLEIFAEVNEDYRWYTDDDEVSKKTYNIAFEHRKTLWRYKVINRNGLEFDDPGVKEQENPWDFTHTGNSIFVSNSPMPLKEVPIKGIALRSDQNDAASVLITDLPNPGPALIKPDPANPATIYSDIYVYL
;
A
#
# COMPACT_ATOMS: atom_id res chain seq x y z
N MET A 1 35.76 2.10 28.98
CA MET A 1 35.40 1.86 27.58
C MET A 1 33.93 1.49 27.58
N GLN A 2 33.03 2.45 27.31
CA GLN A 2 31.60 2.22 27.34
C GLN A 2 31.24 1.49 26.04
N LEU A 3 30.83 0.23 26.12
CA LEU A 3 30.31 -0.51 24.98
C LEU A 3 29.00 0.17 24.57
N PHE A 4 28.93 0.68 23.32
CA PHE A 4 27.68 1.19 22.78
C PHE A 4 26.68 0.04 22.67
N ASN A 5 25.62 0.08 23.48
CA ASN A 5 24.53 -0.87 23.39
C ASN A 5 23.55 -0.36 22.33
N TYR A 6 23.46 -1.08 21.21
CA TYR A 6 22.42 -0.84 20.22
C TYR A 6 21.17 -1.64 20.56
N LYS A 7 20.03 -0.96 20.66
CA LYS A 7 18.72 -1.58 20.87
C LYS A 7 17.88 -1.43 19.60
N GLN A 8 17.19 -2.48 19.18
CA GLN A 8 16.19 -2.37 18.11
C GLN A 8 14.97 -1.60 18.66
N ILE A 9 14.62 -0.49 18.03
CA ILE A 9 13.55 0.42 18.47
C ILE A 9 12.33 0.39 17.55
N ILE A 10 12.53 0.18 16.25
CA ILE A 10 11.44 0.10 15.28
C ILE A 10 11.67 -1.13 14.39
N ASP A 11 10.58 -1.86 14.15
CA ASP A 11 10.47 -2.94 13.19
C ASP A 11 9.26 -2.65 12.29
N LEU A 12 9.51 -2.15 11.08
CA LEU A 12 8.49 -1.94 10.08
C LEU A 12 8.39 -3.18 9.20
N GLN A 13 7.17 -3.66 8.98
CA GLN A 13 6.94 -4.87 8.20
C GLN A 13 5.79 -4.69 7.21
N VAL A 14 5.90 -5.31 6.04
CA VAL A 14 4.81 -5.37 5.07
C VAL A 14 4.15 -6.74 5.11
N LEU A 15 2.84 -6.73 5.37
CA LEU A 15 1.99 -7.90 5.37
C LEU A 15 1.19 -7.97 4.07
N ASN A 16 1.15 -9.16 3.44
CA ASN A 16 0.27 -9.44 2.32
C ASN A 16 -0.11 -10.93 2.30
N ASP A 17 -1.41 -11.21 2.32
CA ASP A 17 -1.95 -12.57 2.41
C ASP A 17 -1.97 -13.35 1.08
N TYR A 18 -1.39 -12.77 0.03
CA TYR A 18 -0.93 -13.52 -1.13
C TYR A 18 0.19 -14.51 -0.77
N TYR A 19 1.12 -14.10 0.11
CA TYR A 19 2.31 -14.88 0.47
C TYR A 19 2.01 -15.92 1.53
N GLN A 20 2.66 -17.09 1.45
CA GLN A 20 2.50 -18.14 2.46
C GLN A 20 2.88 -17.66 3.87
N SER A 21 3.95 -16.87 3.95
CA SER A 21 4.49 -16.35 5.21
C SER A 21 3.76 -15.09 5.70
N LEU A 22 2.81 -14.58 4.92
CA LEU A 22 2.21 -13.24 5.03
C LEU A 22 3.20 -12.09 4.89
N ARG A 23 4.50 -12.32 4.74
CA ARG A 23 5.52 -11.26 4.62
C ARG A 23 5.79 -10.96 3.16
N SER A 24 5.59 -9.71 2.76
CA SER A 24 5.93 -9.22 1.42
C SER A 24 7.32 -8.61 1.42
N SER A 25 8.17 -9.03 0.49
CA SER A 25 9.48 -8.41 0.21
C SER A 25 9.46 -7.49 -1.00
N ASP A 26 8.28 -6.99 -1.39
CA ASP A 26 8.07 -6.28 -2.66
C ASP A 26 8.41 -4.79 -2.59
N PHE A 27 8.91 -4.31 -1.45
CA PHE A 27 9.16 -2.90 -1.20
C PHE A 27 10.58 -2.64 -0.72
N ASN A 28 11.17 -1.59 -1.30
CA ASN A 28 12.32 -0.92 -0.74
C ASN A 28 11.85 0.32 0.01
N PHE A 29 12.39 0.54 1.20
CA PHE A 29 12.19 1.74 1.97
C PHE A 29 13.46 2.57 1.91
N ILE A 30 13.33 3.86 1.61
CA ILE A 30 14.48 4.76 1.44
C ILE A 30 14.26 5.92 2.40
N PRO A 31 15.11 6.11 3.44
CA PRO A 31 14.97 7.27 4.30
C PRO A 31 15.13 8.54 3.46
N GLU A 32 14.23 9.51 3.65
CA GLU A 32 14.34 10.82 3.01
C GLU A 32 15.66 11.49 3.46
N SER A 33 16.23 12.38 2.65
CA SER A 33 17.56 12.96 2.89
C SER A 33 17.71 13.62 4.27
N ARG A 34 16.70 14.34 4.76
CA ARG A 34 16.70 14.91 6.13
C ARG A 34 16.59 13.79 7.17
N THR A 35 15.72 12.80 6.96
CA THR A 35 15.61 11.62 7.83
C THR A 35 16.93 10.86 7.95
N ALA A 36 17.63 10.61 6.84
CA ALA A 36 18.92 9.92 6.85
C ALA A 36 19.99 10.69 7.65
N LYS A 37 20.05 12.02 7.49
CA LYS A 37 20.96 12.88 8.27
C LYS A 37 20.58 12.89 9.75
N PHE A 38 19.28 12.99 10.04
CA PHE A 38 18.74 13.01 11.39
C PHE A 38 19.02 11.71 12.14
N LEU A 39 18.74 10.54 11.53
CA LEU A 39 19.07 9.23 12.09
C LEU A 39 20.56 9.12 12.43
N ASN A 40 21.45 9.57 11.55
CA ASN A 40 22.90 9.57 11.82
C ASN A 40 23.26 10.46 13.01
N GLY A 41 22.63 11.64 13.15
CA GLY A 41 22.83 12.54 14.27
C GLY A 41 22.39 11.95 15.62
N LEU A 42 21.32 11.14 15.62
CA LEU A 42 20.84 10.43 16.82
C LEU A 42 21.62 9.15 17.14
N GLY A 43 22.69 8.84 16.37
CA GLY A 43 23.40 7.57 16.52
C GLY A 43 22.52 6.35 16.18
N MET A 44 21.50 6.53 15.35
CA MET A 44 20.63 5.46 14.89
C MET A 44 21.17 4.80 13.62
N ARG A 45 20.95 3.49 13.51
CA ARG A 45 21.32 2.67 12.35
C ARG A 45 20.08 2.13 11.69
N TYR A 46 20.03 2.34 10.39
CA TYR A 46 19.02 1.82 9.49
C TYR A 46 19.49 0.50 8.88
N LYS A 47 18.64 -0.52 8.91
CA LYS A 47 18.84 -1.78 8.19
C LYS A 47 17.58 -2.15 7.42
N ALA A 48 17.66 -2.10 6.10
CA ALA A 48 16.67 -2.70 5.22
C ALA A 48 16.69 -4.22 5.36
N ASP A 49 15.52 -4.85 5.30
CA ASP A 49 15.37 -6.30 5.22
C ASP A 49 14.42 -6.65 4.07
N SER A 50 14.39 -7.93 3.65
CA SER A 50 13.37 -8.42 2.72
C SER A 50 12.00 -8.31 3.37
N GLY A 51 11.31 -7.20 3.08
CA GLY A 51 9.94 -6.93 3.54
C GLY A 51 9.79 -5.97 4.70
N GLY A 52 10.80 -5.15 4.97
CA GLY A 52 10.70 -4.17 6.04
C GLY A 52 11.93 -3.34 6.31
N VAL A 53 11.87 -2.61 7.42
CA VAL A 53 12.97 -1.79 7.95
C VAL A 53 13.11 -2.04 9.43
N ARG A 54 14.35 -2.21 9.88
CA ARG A 54 14.68 -2.19 11.31
C ARG A 54 15.55 -0.98 11.62
N LEU A 55 15.17 -0.26 12.68
CA LEU A 55 15.97 0.82 13.24
C LEU A 55 16.55 0.40 14.58
N PHE A 56 17.83 0.68 14.75
CA PHE A 56 18.58 0.42 15.97
C PHE A 56 19.10 1.75 16.49
N ALA A 57 18.97 2.00 17.79
CA ALA A 57 19.47 3.21 18.42
C ALA A 57 20.56 2.90 19.44
N SER A 58 21.55 3.80 19.53
CA SER A 58 22.48 3.82 20.66
C SER A 58 21.75 4.30 21.90
N VAL A 59 21.77 3.49 22.95
CA VAL A 59 21.12 3.82 24.24
C VAL A 59 22.11 3.77 25.40
N ASP A 60 21.82 4.54 26.45
CA ASP A 60 22.55 4.49 27.72
C ASP A 60 22.12 3.29 28.60
N SER A 61 22.57 3.26 29.86
CA SER A 61 22.22 2.17 30.80
C SER A 61 20.75 2.15 31.21
N ASN A 62 20.04 3.28 31.08
CA ASN A 62 18.64 3.43 31.43
C ASN A 62 17.72 3.15 30.24
N GLY A 63 18.29 3.07 29.03
CA GLY A 63 17.53 2.87 27.80
C GLY A 63 17.12 4.17 27.10
N ALA A 64 17.65 5.31 27.55
CA ALA A 64 17.51 6.59 26.89
C ALA A 64 18.46 6.70 25.69
N LEU A 65 18.10 7.49 24.67
CA LEU A 65 18.97 7.76 23.54
C LEU A 65 20.30 8.37 24.00
N SER A 66 21.42 7.86 23.49
CA SER A 66 22.74 8.43 23.79
C SER A 66 22.91 9.84 23.18
N PHE A 67 22.14 10.17 22.15
CA PHE A 67 22.16 11.43 21.43
C PHE A 67 20.71 11.88 21.21
N PRO A 68 20.04 12.43 22.24
CA PRO A 68 18.66 12.84 22.11
C PRO A 68 18.50 14.02 21.13
N PRO A 69 17.39 14.10 20.39
CA PRO A 69 17.06 15.25 19.56
C PRO A 69 16.87 16.53 20.39
N ALA A 70 17.09 17.68 19.75
CA ALA A 70 16.85 18.97 20.40
C ALA A 70 15.36 19.30 20.57
N GLU A 71 14.51 18.75 19.69
CA GLU A 71 13.06 18.89 19.74
C GLU A 71 12.43 17.52 20.00
N GLN A 72 11.48 17.45 20.93
CA GLN A 72 10.76 16.22 21.26
C GLN A 72 9.78 15.81 20.15
N SER A 73 9.24 16.79 19.41
CA SER A 73 8.32 16.55 18.31
C SER A 73 9.07 16.46 16.99
N PHE A 74 9.22 15.24 16.49
CA PHE A 74 9.84 14.98 15.18
C PHE A 74 9.21 13.75 14.50
N LYS A 75 9.56 13.56 13.24
CA LYS A 75 9.16 12.38 12.46
C LYS A 75 10.30 11.84 11.62
N LEU A 76 10.23 10.55 11.35
CA LEU A 76 11.06 9.84 10.39
C LEU A 76 10.25 9.60 9.13
N VAL A 77 10.81 9.94 7.97
CA VAL A 77 10.15 9.82 6.67
C VAL A 77 10.89 8.82 5.80
N PHE A 78 10.17 7.84 5.28
CA PHE A 78 10.67 6.83 4.36
C PHE A 78 9.86 6.84 3.07
N LEU A 79 10.53 6.93 1.94
CA LEU A 79 9.93 6.76 0.63
C LEU A 79 9.82 5.26 0.33
N MET A 80 8.66 4.83 -0.17
CA MET A 80 8.39 3.44 -0.52
C MET A 80 8.50 3.26 -2.02
N GLN A 81 9.34 2.33 -2.47
CA GLN A 81 9.51 1.99 -3.87
C GLN A 81 9.17 0.52 -4.09
N LEU A 82 8.39 0.22 -5.14
CA LEU A 82 8.13 -1.16 -5.54
C LEU A 82 9.40 -1.80 -6.08
N ALA A 83 9.80 -2.91 -5.46
CA ALA A 83 10.83 -3.82 -5.95
C ALA A 83 10.23 -4.88 -6.91
N ASN A 84 8.96 -5.21 -6.74
CA ASN A 84 8.24 -6.14 -7.62
C ASN A 84 7.15 -5.42 -8.43
N PRO A 85 7.32 -5.27 -9.76
CA PRO A 85 6.33 -4.58 -10.59
C PRO A 85 4.99 -5.33 -10.69
N SER A 86 4.96 -6.64 -10.37
CA SER A 86 3.72 -7.43 -10.38
C SER A 86 2.89 -7.27 -9.09
N PHE A 87 3.37 -6.53 -8.09
CA PHE A 87 2.69 -6.37 -6.80
C PHE A 87 1.24 -5.90 -6.94
N MET A 88 1.01 -4.94 -7.84
CA MET A 88 -0.32 -4.40 -8.13
C MET A 88 -1.28 -5.44 -8.68
N ASN A 89 -0.76 -6.48 -9.33
CA ASN A 89 -1.59 -7.50 -9.95
C ASN A 89 -2.15 -8.45 -8.89
N PHE A 90 -1.34 -8.90 -7.94
CA PHE A 90 -1.81 -9.84 -6.92
C PHE A 90 -2.31 -9.19 -5.62
N SER A 91 -2.17 -7.87 -5.45
CA SER A 91 -2.74 -7.14 -4.31
C SER A 91 -4.09 -6.52 -4.68
N ASN A 92 -5.02 -6.43 -3.74
CA ASN A 92 -6.36 -5.86 -3.89
C ASN A 92 -6.34 -4.32 -3.92
N LEU A 93 -5.58 -3.78 -4.86
CA LEU A 93 -5.43 -2.35 -5.10
C LEU A 93 -6.02 -1.99 -6.47
N PRO A 94 -6.31 -0.71 -6.76
CA PRO A 94 -6.66 -0.30 -8.12
C PRO A 94 -5.54 -0.65 -9.11
N LEU A 95 -5.90 -1.29 -10.23
CA LEU A 95 -4.94 -1.65 -11.29
C LEU A 95 -4.46 -0.41 -12.06
N GLU A 96 -5.33 0.60 -12.17
CA GLU A 96 -4.98 1.87 -12.78
C GLU A 96 -4.29 2.75 -11.73
N GLN A 97 -3.01 3.05 -11.97
CA GLN A 97 -2.30 4.04 -11.16
C GLN A 97 -2.46 5.42 -11.80
N ASN A 98 -3.13 6.32 -11.10
CA ASN A 98 -3.01 7.74 -11.38
C ASN A 98 -1.64 8.19 -10.88
N GLY A 99 -0.73 8.57 -11.77
CA GLY A 99 0.63 9.02 -11.41
C GLY A 99 0.68 10.27 -10.51
N GLN A 100 -0.48 10.85 -10.17
CA GLN A 100 -0.64 11.93 -9.20
C GLN A 100 -1.03 11.45 -7.80
N LEU A 101 -1.18 10.14 -7.57
CA LEU A 101 -1.52 9.58 -6.27
C LEU A 101 -0.37 8.71 -5.76
N ILE A 102 -0.12 8.79 -4.46
CA ILE A 102 0.79 7.90 -3.73
C ILE A 102 0.05 7.31 -2.54
N TYR A 103 0.51 6.17 -2.02
CA TYR A 103 0.04 5.69 -0.73
C TYR A 103 0.72 6.44 0.42
N TYR A 104 -0.03 6.79 1.45
CA TYR A 104 0.42 7.46 2.67
C TYR A 104 0.13 6.58 3.88
N PHE A 105 1.18 6.21 4.59
CA PHE A 105 1.08 5.41 5.80
C PHE A 105 1.70 6.17 6.98
N SER A 106 1.08 6.10 8.15
CA SER A 106 1.65 6.73 9.34
C SER A 106 1.20 6.06 10.63
N ASN A 107 2.01 6.20 11.68
CA ASN A 107 1.64 5.76 13.02
C ASN A 107 0.65 6.71 13.71
N LYS A 108 0.22 7.79 13.04
CA LYS A 108 -0.94 8.63 13.42
C LYS A 108 -2.27 8.03 12.97
N ALA A 109 -2.26 6.93 12.23
CA ALA A 109 -3.50 6.23 11.88
C ALA A 109 -4.20 5.59 13.09
N GLU A 110 -3.45 5.34 14.19
CA GLU A 110 -3.96 4.76 15.44
C GLU A 110 -4.79 3.48 15.25
N ASN A 111 -4.42 2.69 14.25
CA ASN A 111 -5.19 1.55 13.79
C ASN A 111 -4.67 0.23 14.36
N LYS A 112 -5.12 -0.13 15.56
CA LYS A 112 -4.71 -1.34 16.27
C LYS A 112 -5.80 -2.40 16.14
N ARG A 113 -5.50 -3.49 15.43
CA ARG A 113 -6.45 -4.60 15.22
C ARG A 113 -5.75 -5.86 14.73
N GLU A 114 -6.42 -7.00 14.89
CA GLU A 114 -6.03 -8.24 14.24
C GLU A 114 -6.22 -8.15 12.71
N VAL A 115 -5.27 -8.74 11.97
CA VAL A 115 -5.36 -8.95 10.52
C VAL A 115 -4.91 -10.36 10.18
N PHE A 116 -5.45 -10.93 9.10
CA PHE A 116 -5.04 -12.23 8.55
C PHE A 116 -5.06 -13.39 9.56
N ASN A 117 -5.92 -13.31 10.58
CA ASN A 117 -6.05 -14.30 11.66
C ASN A 117 -4.73 -14.60 12.39
N LEU A 118 -3.89 -13.58 12.59
CA LEU A 118 -2.60 -13.72 13.30
C LEU A 118 -2.76 -14.02 14.81
N GLY A 119 -3.99 -14.00 15.34
CA GLY A 119 -4.29 -14.26 16.76
C GLY A 119 -3.86 -13.15 17.72
N SER A 120 -3.50 -11.97 17.19
CA SER A 120 -3.11 -10.81 17.98
C SER A 120 -3.26 -9.51 17.20
N ASP A 121 -3.53 -8.43 17.92
CA ASP A 121 -3.58 -7.09 17.35
C ASP A 121 -2.22 -6.65 16.79
N GLN A 122 -2.26 -6.01 15.64
CA GLN A 122 -1.13 -5.41 14.96
C GLN A 122 -1.25 -3.89 15.02
N LEU A 123 -0.11 -3.19 15.15
CA LEU A 123 -0.06 -1.73 15.00
C LEU A 123 -0.01 -1.38 13.51
N LEU A 124 -1.18 -1.24 12.88
CA LEU A 124 -1.27 -0.91 11.46
C LEU A 124 -1.00 0.58 11.23
N LEU A 125 -0.35 0.85 10.10
CA LEU A 125 -0.11 2.21 9.60
C LEU A 125 -1.12 2.62 8.52
N ASN A 126 -1.98 1.68 8.14
CA ASN A 126 -3.12 1.85 7.25
C ASN A 126 -4.24 2.63 7.95
N GLN A 127 -5.07 3.35 7.18
CA GLN A 127 -6.32 3.94 7.67
C GLN A 127 -7.38 2.88 7.99
N ASN A 128 -7.38 1.76 7.26
CA ASN A 128 -8.32 0.65 7.40
C ASN A 128 -7.59 -0.67 7.67
N GLU A 129 -8.30 -1.80 7.68
CA GLU A 129 -7.71 -3.13 7.89
C GLU A 129 -6.59 -3.46 6.89
N HIS A 130 -6.73 -3.00 5.65
CA HIS A 130 -5.77 -3.17 4.58
C HIS A 130 -5.62 -1.87 3.79
N ALA A 131 -4.55 -1.76 3.01
CA ALA A 131 -4.31 -0.62 2.13
C ALA A 131 -5.42 -0.51 1.08
N SER A 132 -5.93 0.70 0.91
CA SER A 132 -7.11 1.01 0.12
C SER A 132 -7.02 2.42 -0.48
N LEU A 133 -8.09 2.87 -1.13
CA LEU A 133 -8.20 4.26 -1.60
C LEU A 133 -8.11 5.28 -0.45
N ALA A 134 -8.49 4.91 0.77
CA ALA A 134 -8.38 5.79 1.94
C ALA A 134 -6.92 6.09 2.34
N ASP A 135 -5.99 5.24 1.89
CA ASP A 135 -4.56 5.42 2.12
C ASP A 135 -3.90 6.20 0.98
N GLN A 136 -4.64 6.70 -0.02
CA GLN A 136 -4.07 7.45 -1.12
C GLN A 136 -4.11 8.95 -0.86
N LEU A 137 -3.04 9.64 -1.27
CA LEU A 137 -2.91 11.08 -1.18
C LEU A 137 -2.39 11.64 -2.50
N LYS A 138 -2.89 12.80 -2.91
CA LYS A 138 -2.36 13.52 -4.07
C LYS A 138 -0.91 13.90 -3.82
N VAL A 139 -0.05 13.76 -4.82
CA VAL A 139 1.32 14.25 -4.78
C VAL A 139 1.45 15.52 -5.60
N CYS A 140 2.14 16.51 -5.05
CA CYS A 140 2.47 17.74 -5.73
C CYS A 140 3.97 17.80 -6.09
N GLY A 141 4.26 18.27 -7.30
CA GLY A 141 5.60 18.62 -7.75
C GLY A 141 6.05 19.99 -7.21
N GLY A 142 6.81 20.74 -8.01
CA GLY A 142 7.31 22.06 -7.59
C GLY A 142 6.33 23.21 -7.66
N ASN A 143 5.21 23.00 -8.34
CA ASN A 143 4.16 23.99 -8.43
C ASN A 143 2.85 23.30 -8.12
N TYR A 144 2.18 23.77 -7.08
CA TYR A 144 0.80 23.41 -6.79
C TYR A 144 -0.13 24.39 -7.53
N ARG A 145 -1.19 23.86 -8.13
CA ARG A 145 -2.19 24.66 -8.86
C ARG A 145 -3.57 24.13 -8.52
N TYR A 146 -4.49 25.05 -8.26
CA TYR A 146 -5.88 24.73 -8.00
C TYR A 146 -6.78 25.73 -8.72
N SER A 147 -7.83 25.23 -9.39
CA SER A 147 -8.84 26.05 -10.05
C SER A 147 -10.18 25.83 -9.36
N LEU A 148 -10.79 26.91 -8.88
CA LEU A 148 -12.09 26.91 -8.23
C LEU A 148 -13.08 27.67 -9.13
N ALA A 149 -14.20 27.05 -9.48
CA ALA A 149 -15.27 27.75 -10.20
C ALA A 149 -16.01 28.74 -9.28
N GLY A 150 -16.32 29.92 -9.80
CA GLY A 150 -17.11 30.94 -9.12
C GLY A 150 -16.75 32.38 -9.53
N ASP A 151 -17.63 33.31 -9.22
CA ASP A 151 -17.51 34.74 -9.53
C ASP A 151 -17.89 35.67 -8.36
N ASP A 152 -18.12 35.12 -7.17
CA ASP A 152 -18.56 35.81 -5.96
C ASP A 152 -17.42 36.56 -5.24
N GLY A 153 -16.94 37.64 -5.87
CA GLY A 153 -15.97 38.57 -5.27
C GLY A 153 -14.59 37.95 -5.04
N ALA A 154 -13.76 38.63 -4.24
CA ALA A 154 -12.42 38.13 -3.94
C ALA A 154 -12.47 36.90 -3.00
N LYS A 155 -11.55 35.96 -3.23
CA LYS A 155 -11.37 34.74 -2.42
C LYS A 155 -9.98 34.71 -1.81
N THR A 156 -9.89 34.27 -0.55
CA THR A 156 -8.62 34.11 0.15
C THR A 156 -8.25 32.63 0.26
N ALA A 157 -7.16 32.23 -0.37
CA ALA A 157 -6.59 30.89 -0.25
C ALA A 157 -5.40 30.89 0.70
N ASN A 158 -5.37 29.92 1.62
CA ASN A 158 -4.26 29.63 2.51
C ASN A 158 -3.68 28.26 2.19
N LEU A 159 -2.36 28.20 2.00
CA LEU A 159 -1.62 26.95 1.92
C LEU A 159 -1.11 26.59 3.32
N ILE A 160 -1.71 25.60 3.95
CA ILE A 160 -1.40 25.19 5.32
C ILE A 160 -0.44 24.01 5.32
N PHE A 161 0.66 24.10 6.07
CA PHE A 161 1.53 22.96 6.35
C PHE A 161 0.97 22.13 7.51
N ALA A 162 0.46 20.95 7.18
CA ALA A 162 -0.38 20.15 8.07
C ALA A 162 0.34 19.63 9.32
N ASP A 163 1.67 19.49 9.28
CA ASP A 163 2.41 18.96 10.44
C ASP A 163 2.45 19.93 11.62
N ARG A 164 2.38 21.24 11.37
CA ARG A 164 2.42 22.29 12.41
C ARG A 164 1.16 23.15 12.44
N ASP A 165 0.24 22.92 11.51
CA ASP A 165 -0.95 23.72 11.30
C ASP A 165 -0.65 25.22 11.11
N VAL A 166 0.33 25.51 10.25
CA VAL A 166 0.80 26.88 9.97
C VAL A 166 0.54 27.23 8.51
N ALA A 167 -0.04 28.40 8.26
CA ALA A 167 -0.14 28.97 6.93
C ALA A 167 1.26 29.35 6.40
N MET A 168 1.66 28.71 5.31
CA MET A 168 2.94 28.94 4.65
C MET A 168 2.88 30.09 3.65
N GLU A 169 1.73 30.25 2.99
CA GLU A 169 1.47 31.30 2.01
C GLU A 169 -0.04 31.58 1.93
N THR A 170 -0.40 32.84 1.71
CA THR A 170 -1.78 33.30 1.52
C THR A 170 -1.87 34.08 0.20
N GLN A 171 -2.90 33.80 -0.59
CA GLN A 171 -3.21 34.52 -1.82
C GLN A 171 -4.65 35.02 -1.78
N GLU A 172 -4.88 36.27 -2.20
CA GLU A 172 -6.22 36.81 -2.40
C GLU A 172 -6.41 37.12 -3.89
N LEU A 173 -7.41 36.52 -4.51
CA LEU A 173 -7.65 36.62 -5.95
C LEU A 173 -9.10 37.04 -6.24
N ASN A 174 -9.27 37.86 -7.27
CA ASN A 174 -10.56 38.06 -7.92
C ASN A 174 -10.76 36.99 -9.02
N PRO A 175 -12.01 36.64 -9.35
CA PRO A 175 -12.27 35.67 -10.39
C PRO A 175 -11.87 36.21 -11.77
N VAL A 176 -11.43 35.33 -12.65
CA VAL A 176 -11.17 35.59 -14.07
C VAL A 176 -11.92 34.52 -14.86
N ASP A 177 -12.82 34.94 -15.75
CA ASP A 177 -13.67 34.04 -16.54
C ASP A 177 -14.38 32.97 -15.68
N GLU A 178 -15.04 33.42 -14.60
CA GLU A 178 -15.78 32.56 -13.64
C GLU A 178 -14.90 31.53 -12.89
N HIS A 179 -13.59 31.77 -12.79
CA HIS A 179 -12.66 30.90 -12.08
C HIS A 179 -11.64 31.66 -11.22
N TYR A 180 -11.27 31.08 -10.09
CA TYR A 180 -10.11 31.46 -9.28
C TYR A 180 -8.97 30.48 -9.54
N ASN A 181 -7.79 30.99 -9.90
CA ASN A 181 -6.63 30.16 -10.24
C ASN A 181 -5.50 30.40 -9.25
N PHE A 182 -5.43 29.58 -8.21
CA PHE A 182 -4.39 29.65 -7.19
C PHE A 182 -3.14 28.88 -7.65
N GLN A 183 -1.96 29.45 -7.40
CA GLN A 183 -0.70 28.80 -7.73
C GLN A 183 0.36 29.06 -6.66
N PHE A 184 0.95 28.00 -6.12
CA PHE A 184 1.97 28.06 -5.07
C PHE A 184 3.26 27.39 -5.53
N ARG A 185 4.40 28.05 -5.32
CA ARG A 185 5.72 27.47 -5.60
C ARG A 185 6.19 26.68 -4.39
N MET A 186 6.26 25.36 -4.54
CA MET A 186 6.53 24.45 -3.44
C MET A 186 8.02 24.30 -3.10
N ASP A 187 8.92 24.72 -4.00
CA ASP A 187 10.37 24.57 -3.85
C ASP A 187 10.96 25.16 -2.57
N ASP A 188 10.30 26.19 -2.01
CA ASP A 188 10.76 26.90 -0.82
C ASP A 188 10.19 26.31 0.48
N PHE A 189 9.30 25.33 0.38
CA PHE A 189 8.57 24.76 1.51
C PHE A 189 9.14 23.41 1.95
N PRO A 190 8.99 23.02 3.24
CA PRO A 190 9.44 21.71 3.70
C PRO A 190 8.63 20.58 3.05
N PRO A 191 9.24 19.40 2.81
CA PRO A 191 8.47 18.23 2.41
C PRO A 191 7.51 17.80 3.52
N GLY A 192 6.33 17.31 3.15
CA GLY A 192 5.29 16.86 4.07
C GLY A 192 3.89 17.06 3.51
N ARG A 193 2.90 17.02 4.40
CA ARG A 193 1.49 17.18 4.04
C ARG A 193 1.07 18.64 4.06
N TYR A 194 0.24 18.99 3.09
CA TYR A 194 -0.33 20.33 2.91
C TYR A 194 -1.85 20.24 2.73
N ARG A 195 -2.53 21.30 3.14
CA ARG A 195 -3.96 21.50 2.93
C ARG A 195 -4.17 22.86 2.27
N LEU A 196 -5.01 22.92 1.23
CA LEU A 196 -5.49 24.15 0.65
C LEU A 196 -6.81 24.51 1.34
N GLU A 197 -6.85 25.68 1.97
CA GLU A 197 -8.07 26.24 2.55
C GLU A 197 -8.47 27.49 1.77
N VAL A 198 -9.75 27.64 1.40
CA VAL A 198 -10.29 28.85 0.76
C VAL A 198 -11.43 29.39 1.61
N ASP A 199 -11.36 30.67 1.96
CA ASP A 199 -12.29 31.35 2.87
C ASP A 199 -12.47 30.61 4.22
N GLY A 200 -11.42 29.92 4.68
CA GLY A 200 -11.41 29.13 5.91
C GLY A 200 -11.97 27.71 5.79
N GLY A 201 -12.39 27.26 4.60
CA GLY A 201 -12.81 25.88 4.35
C GLY A 201 -11.72 25.07 3.64
N GLU A 202 -11.43 23.86 4.13
CA GLU A 202 -10.50 22.95 3.44
C GLU A 202 -11.11 22.44 2.12
N LEU A 203 -10.37 22.64 1.02
CA LEU A 203 -10.74 22.16 -0.32
C LEU A 203 -10.00 20.89 -0.73
N GLU A 204 -8.72 20.80 -0.36
CA GLU A 204 -7.87 19.70 -0.81
C GLU A 204 -6.69 19.46 0.14
N SER A 205 -6.31 18.19 0.27
CA SER A 205 -5.11 17.73 0.97
C SER A 205 -4.15 17.03 -0.02
N PHE A 206 -2.85 17.27 0.12
CA PHE A 206 -1.82 16.66 -0.72
C PHE A 206 -0.48 16.52 0.00
N TYR A 207 0.43 15.74 -0.58
CA TYR A 207 1.81 15.56 -0.12
C TYR A 207 2.77 16.26 -1.08
N TYR A 208 3.72 17.00 -0.54
CA TYR A 208 4.83 17.57 -1.29
C TYR A 208 6.15 16.93 -0.87
N ALA A 209 6.93 16.46 -1.86
CA ALA A 209 8.34 16.16 -1.65
C ALA A 209 9.13 16.41 -2.95
N PRO A 210 10.32 17.03 -2.88
CA PRO A 210 11.20 17.17 -4.04
C PRO A 210 11.53 15.83 -4.72
N ALA A 211 11.66 14.76 -3.93
CA ALA A 211 12.02 13.43 -4.42
C ALA A 211 11.01 12.85 -5.43
N PHE A 212 9.73 13.20 -5.33
CA PHE A 212 8.69 12.70 -6.23
C PHE A 212 8.79 13.22 -7.67
N ARG A 213 9.67 14.21 -7.95
CA ARG A 213 9.88 14.71 -9.30
C ARG A 213 10.73 13.80 -10.18
N SER A 214 11.60 13.00 -9.56
CA SER A 214 12.65 12.24 -10.26
C SER A 214 12.59 10.74 -10.03
N GLY A 215 11.65 10.25 -9.22
CA GLY A 215 11.51 8.82 -8.92
C GLY A 215 10.06 8.34 -8.99
N SER A 216 9.89 7.08 -9.36
CA SER A 216 8.62 6.36 -9.20
C SER A 216 8.59 5.76 -7.79
N TYR A 217 7.73 6.34 -6.96
CA TYR A 217 7.51 5.87 -5.60
C TYR A 217 6.08 5.40 -5.46
N PHE A 218 5.90 4.27 -4.78
CA PHE A 218 4.60 3.74 -4.46
C PHE A 218 3.90 4.56 -3.37
N GLY A 219 4.68 5.04 -2.41
CA GLY A 219 4.13 5.70 -1.24
C GLY A 219 5.17 6.41 -0.39
N VAL A 220 4.69 6.99 0.70
CA VAL A 220 5.47 7.57 1.77
C VAL A 220 4.99 7.03 3.10
N LEU A 221 5.96 6.80 3.98
CA LEU A 221 5.75 6.37 5.34
C LEU A 221 6.27 7.45 6.29
N GLU A 222 5.44 7.86 7.24
CA GLU A 222 5.82 8.78 8.31
C GLU A 222 5.68 8.11 9.69
N ILE A 223 6.77 8.05 10.44
CA ILE A 223 6.78 7.59 11.83
C ILE A 223 7.05 8.78 12.74
N PHE A 224 6.01 9.26 13.40
CA PHE A 224 6.06 10.37 14.34
C PHE A 224 6.54 9.86 15.72
N ALA A 225 7.35 10.66 16.41
CA ALA A 225 7.73 10.40 17.80
C ALA A 225 6.57 10.69 18.75
N GLU A 226 5.87 11.80 18.52
CA GLU A 226 4.73 12.26 19.31
C GLU A 226 3.41 11.72 18.73
N VAL A 227 2.93 10.64 19.33
CA VAL A 227 1.68 9.94 18.99
C VAL A 227 1.10 9.30 20.27
N ASN A 228 -0.09 8.72 20.16
CA ASN A 228 -0.69 7.89 21.21
C ASN A 228 0.29 6.83 21.74
N GLU A 229 0.23 6.55 23.04
CA GLU A 229 1.16 5.70 23.80
C GLU A 229 1.39 4.32 23.17
N ASP A 230 0.33 3.71 22.62
CA ASP A 230 0.41 2.41 21.94
C ASP A 230 1.34 2.44 20.71
N TYR A 231 1.44 3.58 20.04
CA TYR A 231 2.27 3.82 18.85
C TYR A 231 3.55 4.61 19.16
N ARG A 232 3.77 4.99 20.42
CA ARG A 232 4.89 5.86 20.80
C ARG A 232 6.16 5.04 21.04
N TRP A 233 7.16 5.24 20.21
CA TRP A 233 8.47 4.56 20.30
C TRP A 233 9.54 5.39 21.03
N TYR A 234 9.27 6.68 21.26
CA TYR A 234 10.16 7.65 21.91
C TYR A 234 9.36 8.51 22.90
N THR A 235 9.91 8.77 24.08
CA THR A 235 9.21 9.48 25.17
C THR A 235 9.89 10.79 25.54
N ASP A 236 9.22 11.62 26.34
CA ASP A 236 9.73 12.92 26.80
C ASP A 236 10.97 12.80 27.71
N ASP A 237 11.21 11.63 28.30
CA ASP A 237 12.40 11.30 29.10
C ASP A 237 13.54 10.73 28.23
N ASP A 238 13.46 10.93 26.91
CA ASP A 238 14.36 10.42 25.88
C ASP A 238 14.48 8.89 25.81
N GLU A 239 13.60 8.16 26.51
CA GLU A 239 13.54 6.71 26.50
C GLU A 239 12.95 6.15 25.21
N VAL A 240 13.48 5.00 24.76
CA VAL A 240 12.99 4.28 23.58
C VAL A 240 12.34 2.95 23.91
N SER A 241 11.16 2.73 23.35
CA SER A 241 10.43 1.47 23.39
C SER A 241 10.42 0.81 22.02
N LYS A 242 10.57 -0.52 21.98
CA LYS A 242 10.50 -1.25 20.72
C LYS A 242 9.05 -1.26 20.23
N LYS A 243 8.83 -0.83 19.00
CA LYS A 243 7.54 -0.97 18.30
C LYS A 243 7.68 -1.76 17.02
N THR A 244 6.69 -2.59 16.74
CA THR A 244 6.53 -3.27 15.45
C THR A 244 5.32 -2.70 14.75
N TYR A 245 5.54 -2.01 13.63
CA TYR A 245 4.49 -1.44 12.80
C TYR A 245 4.30 -2.27 11.55
N ASN A 246 3.05 -2.42 11.12
CA ASN A 246 2.72 -3.19 9.93
C ASN A 246 1.98 -2.33 8.90
N ILE A 247 2.26 -2.58 7.63
CA ILE A 247 1.41 -2.15 6.51
C ILE A 247 0.78 -3.42 5.94
N ALA A 248 -0.54 -3.50 5.92
CA ALA A 248 -1.26 -4.67 5.44
C ALA A 248 -1.85 -4.46 4.04
N PHE A 249 -1.73 -5.45 3.17
CA PHE A 249 -2.33 -5.53 1.85
C PHE A 249 -3.12 -6.82 1.70
N GLU A 250 -4.34 -6.76 1.22
CA GLU A 250 -5.13 -7.96 0.88
C GLU A 250 -4.73 -8.46 -0.51
N HIS A 251 -4.79 -9.76 -0.75
CA HIS A 251 -4.65 -10.36 -2.06
C HIS A 251 -5.85 -10.03 -2.95
N ARG A 252 -5.60 -9.96 -4.25
CA ARG A 252 -6.66 -9.82 -5.24
C ARG A 252 -7.45 -11.12 -5.37
N LYS A 253 -8.77 -10.99 -5.44
CA LYS A 253 -9.68 -12.05 -5.85
C LYS A 253 -10.14 -11.81 -7.29
N THR A 254 -10.19 -12.84 -8.11
CA THR A 254 -10.57 -12.76 -9.53
C THR A 254 -11.49 -13.92 -9.93
N LEU A 255 -12.28 -13.75 -10.98
CA LEU A 255 -12.97 -14.89 -11.59
C LEU A 255 -11.95 -15.70 -12.41
N TRP A 256 -11.78 -16.97 -12.09
CA TRP A 256 -10.81 -17.83 -12.77
C TRP A 256 -11.44 -18.42 -14.02
N ARG A 257 -10.75 -18.29 -15.16
CA ARG A 257 -11.24 -18.76 -16.45
C ARG A 257 -10.26 -19.74 -17.07
N TYR A 258 -10.60 -21.02 -16.97
CA TYR A 258 -9.89 -22.11 -17.64
C TYR A 258 -10.32 -22.18 -19.10
N LYS A 259 -9.35 -22.06 -20.01
CA LYS A 259 -9.52 -22.21 -21.46
C LYS A 259 -8.83 -23.50 -21.89
N VAL A 260 -9.61 -24.56 -22.06
CA VAL A 260 -9.10 -25.89 -22.40
C VAL A 260 -8.93 -26.00 -23.91
N ILE A 261 -7.71 -26.28 -24.33
CA ILE A 261 -7.32 -26.46 -25.73
C ILE A 261 -7.00 -27.94 -25.92
N ASN A 262 -7.96 -28.66 -26.52
CA ASN A 262 -7.84 -30.09 -26.80
C ASN A 262 -7.13 -30.30 -28.13
N ARG A 263 -5.81 -30.56 -28.09
CA ARG A 263 -5.01 -30.79 -29.30
C ARG A 263 -5.04 -32.26 -29.72
N ASN A 264 -5.31 -33.15 -28.78
CA ASN A 264 -5.29 -34.60 -29.01
C ASN A 264 -6.61 -35.14 -29.58
N GLY A 265 -7.66 -34.31 -29.68
CA GLY A 265 -8.95 -34.72 -30.22
C GLY A 265 -9.72 -35.68 -29.30
N LEU A 266 -9.48 -35.62 -27.98
CA LEU A 266 -10.23 -36.41 -27.00
C LEU A 266 -11.71 -36.03 -27.04
N GLU A 267 -12.62 -37.01 -27.05
CA GLU A 267 -14.04 -36.72 -26.90
C GLU A 267 -14.38 -36.51 -25.42
N PHE A 268 -15.23 -35.52 -25.14
CA PHE A 268 -15.75 -35.24 -23.81
C PHE A 268 -17.27 -35.32 -23.86
N ASP A 269 -17.87 -36.09 -22.96
CA ASP A 269 -19.33 -36.26 -22.89
C ASP A 269 -19.98 -35.03 -22.25
N ASP A 270 -19.52 -34.65 -21.05
CA ASP A 270 -20.00 -33.49 -20.29
C ASP A 270 -18.86 -32.90 -19.46
N PRO A 271 -17.86 -32.26 -20.10
CA PRO A 271 -16.65 -31.85 -19.39
C PRO A 271 -16.95 -30.80 -18.34
N GLY A 272 -16.20 -30.82 -17.25
CA GLY A 272 -16.32 -29.82 -16.18
C GLY A 272 -15.08 -29.66 -15.33
N VAL A 273 -14.99 -28.51 -14.67
CA VAL A 273 -13.99 -28.23 -13.65
C VAL A 273 -14.66 -28.35 -12.28
N LYS A 274 -14.09 -29.18 -11.42
CA LYS A 274 -14.60 -29.44 -10.07
C LYS A 274 -13.46 -29.39 -9.07
N GLU A 275 -13.71 -28.79 -7.92
CA GLU A 275 -12.84 -28.87 -6.76
C GLU A 275 -13.43 -29.91 -5.79
N GLN A 276 -12.59 -30.75 -5.16
CA GLN A 276 -13.04 -31.90 -4.35
C GLN A 276 -13.36 -31.59 -2.87
N GLU A 277 -12.81 -30.53 -2.29
CA GLU A 277 -12.79 -30.25 -0.85
C GLU A 277 -13.38 -28.88 -0.44
N ASN A 278 -13.40 -27.89 -1.34
CA ASN A 278 -13.83 -26.51 -1.15
C ASN A 278 -15.05 -26.17 -2.03
N PRO A 279 -15.82 -25.11 -1.70
CA PRO A 279 -17.06 -24.76 -2.40
C PRO A 279 -16.86 -24.06 -3.75
N TRP A 280 -15.73 -24.28 -4.44
CA TRP A 280 -15.45 -23.59 -5.70
C TRP A 280 -16.17 -24.27 -6.86
N ASP A 281 -17.30 -23.70 -7.25
CA ASP A 281 -18.05 -24.13 -8.42
C ASP A 281 -17.59 -23.41 -9.70
N PHE A 282 -17.67 -24.11 -10.82
CA PHE A 282 -17.35 -23.59 -12.14
C PHE A 282 -18.52 -23.81 -13.10
N THR A 283 -18.77 -22.84 -13.97
CA THR A 283 -19.75 -22.91 -15.04
C THR A 283 -19.04 -23.10 -16.38
N HIS A 284 -19.48 -24.10 -17.16
CA HIS A 284 -19.08 -24.25 -18.56
C HIS A 284 -19.82 -23.21 -19.41
N THR A 285 -19.08 -22.25 -19.97
CA THR A 285 -19.66 -21.15 -20.77
C THR A 285 -19.61 -21.43 -22.28
N GLY A 286 -19.34 -22.68 -22.68
CA GLY A 286 -19.09 -23.09 -24.07
C GLY A 286 -17.64 -22.89 -24.51
N ASN A 287 -17.31 -23.40 -25.70
CA ASN A 287 -15.97 -23.34 -26.31
C ASN A 287 -14.84 -23.87 -25.39
N SER A 288 -15.14 -24.88 -24.56
CA SER A 288 -14.20 -25.45 -23.60
C SER A 288 -13.66 -24.42 -22.59
N ILE A 289 -14.50 -23.45 -22.23
CA ILE A 289 -14.20 -22.41 -21.26
C ILE A 289 -15.01 -22.65 -19.97
N PHE A 290 -14.31 -22.71 -18.84
CA PHE A 290 -14.89 -22.88 -17.52
C PHE A 290 -14.56 -21.68 -16.65
N VAL A 291 -15.57 -21.05 -16.07
CA VAL A 291 -15.42 -19.84 -15.26
C VAL A 291 -15.84 -20.13 -13.83
N SER A 292 -15.05 -19.72 -12.83
CA SER A 292 -15.45 -19.84 -11.43
C SER A 292 -16.70 -19.01 -11.15
N ASN A 293 -17.61 -19.52 -10.33
CA ASN A 293 -18.87 -18.85 -10.03
C ASN A 293 -18.72 -17.71 -9.00
N SER A 294 -17.59 -17.69 -8.29
CA SER A 294 -17.21 -16.63 -7.37
C SER A 294 -15.74 -16.24 -7.54
N PRO A 295 -15.35 -15.00 -7.16
CA PRO A 295 -13.96 -14.60 -7.18
C PRO A 295 -13.11 -15.46 -6.25
N MET A 296 -12.06 -16.04 -6.81
CA MET A 296 -11.10 -16.89 -6.11
C MET A 296 -9.81 -16.10 -5.81
N PRO A 297 -9.16 -16.35 -4.67
CA PRO A 297 -8.00 -15.58 -4.24
C PRO A 297 -6.73 -15.95 -5.01
N LEU A 298 -5.95 -14.96 -5.44
CA LEU A 298 -4.59 -15.20 -5.90
C LEU A 298 -3.69 -15.52 -4.70
N LYS A 299 -2.90 -16.59 -4.80
CA LYS A 299 -1.97 -17.02 -3.76
C LYS A 299 -0.64 -17.49 -4.34
N GLU A 300 0.42 -17.27 -3.59
CA GLU A 300 1.75 -17.81 -3.88
C GLU A 300 1.74 -19.35 -3.86
N VAL A 301 1.10 -19.93 -2.85
CA VAL A 301 0.90 -21.38 -2.77
C VAL A 301 -0.35 -21.76 -3.59
N PRO A 302 -0.20 -22.65 -4.59
CA PRO A 302 -1.32 -23.10 -5.40
C PRO A 302 -2.45 -23.72 -4.56
N ILE A 303 -3.68 -23.28 -4.80
CA ILE A 303 -4.90 -23.99 -4.38
C ILE A 303 -4.95 -25.33 -5.10
N LYS A 304 -5.03 -26.42 -4.34
CA LYS A 304 -5.03 -27.82 -4.83
C LYS A 304 -6.46 -28.35 -5.00
N GLY A 305 -6.60 -29.52 -5.61
CA GLY A 305 -7.87 -30.24 -5.70
C GLY A 305 -8.79 -29.80 -6.83
N ILE A 306 -8.44 -28.78 -7.61
CA ILE A 306 -9.18 -28.36 -8.81
C ILE A 306 -8.84 -29.33 -9.94
N ALA A 307 -9.83 -30.05 -10.47
CA ALA A 307 -9.63 -31.06 -11.51
C ALA A 307 -10.49 -30.78 -12.74
N LEU A 308 -9.94 -31.07 -13.92
CA LEU A 308 -10.69 -31.16 -15.17
C LEU A 308 -11.15 -32.61 -15.36
N ARG A 309 -12.43 -32.78 -15.70
CA ARG A 309 -13.08 -34.07 -15.94
C ARG A 309 -13.68 -34.12 -17.33
N SER A 310 -13.70 -35.31 -17.95
CA SER A 310 -14.41 -35.53 -19.23
C SER A 310 -15.92 -35.67 -19.05
N ASP A 311 -16.36 -36.10 -17.86
CA ASP A 311 -17.76 -36.05 -17.40
C ASP A 311 -17.81 -35.49 -15.97
N GLN A 312 -18.36 -34.31 -15.79
CA GLN A 312 -18.44 -33.63 -14.50
C GLN A 312 -19.23 -34.40 -13.44
N ASN A 313 -20.07 -35.35 -13.85
CA ASN A 313 -20.89 -36.19 -12.98
C ASN A 313 -20.20 -37.50 -12.59
N ASP A 314 -19.12 -37.88 -13.29
CA ASP A 314 -18.31 -39.06 -12.97
C ASP A 314 -17.00 -38.67 -12.29
N ALA A 315 -16.83 -39.07 -11.03
CA ALA A 315 -15.62 -38.81 -10.26
C ALA A 315 -14.37 -39.56 -10.77
N ALA A 316 -14.54 -40.64 -11.53
CA ALA A 316 -13.43 -41.38 -12.12
C ALA A 316 -12.91 -40.76 -13.42
N SER A 317 -13.67 -39.86 -14.04
CA SER A 317 -13.39 -39.28 -15.36
C SER A 317 -12.34 -38.15 -15.36
N VAL A 318 -11.43 -38.15 -14.38
CA VAL A 318 -10.43 -37.09 -14.21
C VAL A 318 -9.40 -37.13 -15.34
N LEU A 319 -9.32 -36.03 -16.08
CA LEU A 319 -8.34 -35.82 -17.15
C LEU A 319 -7.07 -35.16 -16.60
N ILE A 320 -7.22 -34.16 -15.75
CA ILE A 320 -6.12 -33.46 -15.09
C ILE A 320 -6.50 -33.22 -13.63
N THR A 321 -5.63 -33.64 -12.71
CA THR A 321 -5.66 -33.24 -11.29
C THR A 321 -4.84 -31.97 -11.08
N ASP A 322 -5.21 -31.15 -10.11
CA ASP A 322 -4.50 -29.92 -9.74
C ASP A 322 -4.26 -28.99 -10.93
N LEU A 323 -5.35 -28.54 -11.55
CA LEU A 323 -5.30 -27.54 -12.61
C LEU A 323 -4.45 -26.34 -12.18
N PRO A 324 -3.68 -25.75 -13.12
CA PRO A 324 -2.80 -24.65 -12.80
C PRO A 324 -3.57 -23.47 -12.22
N ASN A 325 -2.95 -22.79 -11.26
CA ASN A 325 -3.45 -21.54 -10.69
C ASN A 325 -3.05 -20.37 -11.59
N PRO A 326 -3.82 -19.29 -11.60
CA PRO A 326 -3.45 -18.11 -12.35
C PRO A 326 -2.23 -17.43 -11.75
N GLY A 327 -1.27 -17.08 -12.61
CA GLY A 327 -0.17 -16.21 -12.25
C GLY A 327 -0.59 -14.73 -12.26
N PRO A 328 0.19 -13.84 -11.62
CA PRO A 328 -0.11 -12.40 -11.55
C PRO A 328 0.00 -11.70 -12.91
N ALA A 329 0.54 -12.34 -13.95
CA ALA A 329 0.69 -11.75 -15.28
C ALA A 329 -0.60 -11.76 -16.12
N LEU A 330 -1.59 -12.59 -15.78
CA LEU A 330 -2.76 -12.85 -16.64
C LEU A 330 -4.07 -12.31 -16.04
N ILE A 331 -4.02 -11.11 -15.48
CA ILE A 331 -5.16 -10.41 -14.89
C ILE A 331 -5.77 -9.46 -15.91
N LYS A 332 -7.06 -9.61 -16.18
CA LYS A 332 -7.78 -8.87 -17.23
C LYS A 332 -9.08 -8.30 -16.67
N PRO A 333 -9.19 -6.97 -16.49
CA PRO A 333 -10.49 -6.33 -16.30
C PRO A 333 -11.43 -6.67 -17.46
N ASP A 334 -12.70 -6.90 -17.18
CA ASP A 334 -13.71 -7.05 -18.21
C ASP A 334 -13.92 -5.71 -18.92
N PRO A 335 -13.78 -5.64 -20.25
CA PRO A 335 -14.02 -4.40 -20.99
C PRO A 335 -15.44 -3.83 -20.80
N ALA A 336 -16.43 -4.68 -20.55
CA ALA A 336 -17.82 -4.25 -20.32
C ALA A 336 -18.08 -3.83 -18.86
N ASN A 337 -17.30 -4.35 -17.92
CA ASN A 337 -17.38 -4.00 -16.50
C ASN A 337 -15.99 -4.10 -15.84
N PRO A 338 -15.21 -3.01 -15.80
CA PRO A 338 -13.85 -3.03 -15.26
C PRO A 338 -13.74 -3.46 -13.78
N ALA A 339 -14.86 -3.45 -13.04
CA ALA A 339 -14.91 -3.96 -11.66
C ALA A 339 -14.83 -5.50 -11.62
N THR A 340 -15.23 -6.18 -12.70
CA THR A 340 -15.05 -7.62 -12.87
C THR A 340 -13.66 -7.90 -13.40
N ILE A 341 -12.88 -8.68 -12.67
CA ILE A 341 -11.51 -9.01 -13.04
C ILE A 341 -11.40 -10.52 -13.26
N TYR A 342 -10.94 -10.92 -14.44
CA TYR A 342 -10.67 -12.31 -14.79
C TYR A 342 -9.20 -12.65 -14.68
N SER A 343 -8.93 -13.91 -14.34
CA SER A 343 -7.63 -14.52 -14.53
C SER A 343 -7.71 -15.64 -15.57
N ASP A 344 -7.04 -15.44 -16.71
CA ASP A 344 -7.03 -16.41 -17.80
C ASP A 344 -6.00 -17.51 -17.56
N ILE A 345 -6.43 -18.76 -17.68
CA ILE A 345 -5.59 -19.94 -17.49
C ILE A 345 -5.75 -20.84 -18.71
N TYR A 346 -4.66 -21.15 -19.39
CA TYR A 346 -4.68 -21.99 -20.58
C TYR A 346 -4.26 -23.41 -20.21
N VAL A 347 -5.13 -24.38 -20.51
CA VAL A 347 -4.92 -25.79 -20.22
C VAL A 347 -4.83 -26.52 -21.55
N TYR A 348 -3.73 -27.21 -21.80
CA TYR A 348 -3.54 -27.95 -23.05
C TYR A 348 -3.68 -29.44 -22.76
N LEU A 349 -4.57 -30.09 -23.51
CA LEU A 349 -4.74 -31.54 -23.51
C LEU A 349 -4.06 -32.14 -24.73
#